data_AF-C4J8R9-F1
#
_entry.id   AF-C4J8R9-F1
#
_cell.length_a   1.000
_cell.length_b   1.000
_cell.length_c   1.000
_cell.angle_alpha   90.00
_cell.angle_beta   90.00
_cell.angle_gamma   90.00
#
_symmetry.space_group_name_H-M   'P 1'
#
loop_
_entity.id
_entity.type
_entity.pdbx_description
1 polymer ?
#
loop_
_entity_poly.entity_id
_entity_poly.type
_entity_poly.pdbx_seq_one_letter_code
_entity_poly.pdbx_strand_id
1 'polypeptide(L)'
;MDGDLSLISRVRNVNGKPFSFAFAYHTYLSVSDISEVRIEGLETLDYLDNLSQRERFTEQGDAITFESEVDRVYVGCPGVIAVLDHGKKRTFIVRKEGLPDIVVWNPWEKKSKTMADFGDDEYKQMLCVDAAAVERAITLKPGEEWTGKLELSAVASTNCSDHLDRPGRL
;
A
#
# COMPACT_ATOMS: atom_id res chain seq x y z
N MET A 1 -13.77 -2.28 -17.98
CA MET A 1 -14.62 -2.47 -16.79
C MET A 1 -13.95 -1.65 -15.72
N ASP A 2 -14.54 -0.50 -15.42
CA ASP A 2 -14.13 0.28 -14.27
C ASP A 2 -14.83 -0.34 -13.06
N GLY A 3 -14.06 -0.67 -12.04
CA GLY A 3 -14.55 -1.32 -10.83
C GLY A 3 -13.83 -0.76 -9.62
N ASP A 4 -14.62 -0.40 -8.61
CA ASP A 4 -14.14 0.12 -7.34
C ASP A 4 -14.44 -0.90 -6.23
N LEU A 5 -13.47 -1.10 -5.34
CA LEU A 5 -13.61 -1.86 -4.11
C LEU A 5 -13.38 -0.91 -2.92
N SER A 6 -14.35 -0.78 -2.04
CA SER A 6 -14.23 0.00 -0.81
C SER A 6 -14.25 -0.92 0.41
N LEU A 7 -13.28 -0.73 1.31
CA LEU A 7 -13.16 -1.44 2.58
C LEU A 7 -13.12 -0.41 3.72
N ILE A 8 -13.98 -0.61 4.73
CA ILE A 8 -14.06 0.26 5.91
C ILE A 8 -13.99 -0.62 7.15
N SER A 9 -12.97 -0.39 7.98
CA SER A 9 -12.79 -1.06 9.26
C SER A 9 -12.98 -0.08 10.40
N ARG A 10 -13.70 -0.51 11.45
CA ARG A 10 -13.96 0.28 12.64
C ARG A 10 -13.56 -0.51 13.87
N VAL A 11 -12.76 0.11 14.73
CA VAL A 11 -12.29 -0.49 15.99
C VAL A 11 -12.72 0.42 17.13
N ARG A 12 -13.49 -0.10 18.07
CA ARG A 12 -13.96 0.64 19.26
C ARG A 12 -13.39 0.04 20.53
N ASN A 13 -12.90 0.90 21.42
CA ASN A 13 -12.52 0.47 22.75
C ASN A 13 -13.75 0.37 23.67
N VAL A 14 -14.22 -0.87 23.87
CA VAL A 14 -15.32 -1.18 24.80
C VAL A 14 -14.83 -1.47 26.22
N ASN A 15 -13.53 -1.43 26.46
CA ASN A 15 -12.90 -1.72 27.75
C ASN A 15 -12.74 -0.44 28.60
N GLY A 16 -12.49 -0.63 29.90
CA GLY A 16 -12.22 0.46 30.85
C GLY A 16 -10.78 0.99 30.87
N LYS A 17 -9.89 0.54 29.96
CA LYS A 17 -8.48 0.96 29.87
C LYS A 17 -8.09 1.24 28.42
N PRO A 18 -7.13 2.15 28.17
CA PRO A 18 -6.59 2.33 26.83
C PRO A 18 -5.94 1.06 26.27
N PHE A 19 -5.98 0.88 24.96
CA PHE A 19 -5.16 -0.11 24.26
C PHE A 19 -4.61 0.46 22.96
N SER A 20 -3.53 -0.14 22.48
CA SER A 20 -2.87 0.26 21.25
C SER A 20 -2.81 -0.89 20.25
N PHE A 21 -2.89 -0.59 18.97
CA PHE A 21 -2.80 -1.56 17.88
C PHE A 21 -2.18 -0.95 16.63
N ALA A 22 -1.63 -1.81 15.77
CA ALA A 22 -1.29 -1.47 14.39
C ALA A 22 -2.35 -2.09 13.46
N PHE A 23 -2.50 -1.53 12.26
CA PHE A 23 -3.47 -2.01 11.28
C PHE A 23 -2.92 -1.87 9.86
N ALA A 24 -3.21 -2.83 8.99
CA ALA A 24 -2.92 -2.73 7.56
C ALA A 24 -3.94 -3.54 6.75
N TYR A 25 -4.26 -3.05 5.55
CA TYR A 25 -4.92 -3.86 4.53
C TYR A 25 -3.86 -4.47 3.61
N HIS A 26 -3.49 -5.72 3.85
CA HIS A 26 -2.43 -6.42 3.10
C HIS A 26 -2.92 -6.78 1.68
N THR A 27 -2.68 -5.89 0.73
CA THR A 27 -3.38 -5.87 -0.57
C THR A 27 -2.47 -6.35 -1.67
N TYR A 28 -2.67 -7.60 -2.10
CA TYR A 28 -1.95 -8.21 -3.22
C TYR A 28 -2.59 -7.78 -4.55
N LEU A 29 -1.93 -6.91 -5.29
CA LEU A 29 -2.34 -6.49 -6.63
C LEU A 29 -1.80 -7.46 -7.69
N SER A 30 -2.70 -8.02 -8.53
CA SER A 30 -2.29 -8.84 -9.68
C SER A 30 -1.83 -7.95 -10.84
N VAL A 31 -0.51 -7.94 -11.08
CA VAL A 31 0.16 -7.15 -12.12
C VAL A 31 0.54 -7.99 -13.33
N SER A 32 1.00 -7.38 -14.42
CA SER A 32 1.46 -8.08 -15.63
C SER A 32 2.81 -8.77 -15.41
N ASP A 33 3.83 -7.96 -15.16
CA ASP A 33 5.19 -8.30 -14.80
C ASP A 33 5.69 -7.20 -13.86
N ILE A 34 6.30 -7.57 -12.74
CA ILE A 34 6.82 -6.62 -11.74
C ILE A 34 7.85 -5.65 -12.34
N SER A 35 8.57 -6.03 -13.39
CA SER A 35 9.50 -5.13 -14.09
C SER A 35 8.79 -4.02 -14.89
N GLU A 36 7.51 -4.20 -15.21
CA GLU A 36 6.68 -3.27 -15.98
C GLU A 36 5.75 -2.43 -15.08
N VAL A 37 5.97 -2.48 -13.77
CA VAL A 37 5.17 -1.81 -12.75
C VAL A 37 5.96 -0.69 -12.10
N ARG A 38 5.29 0.44 -11.86
CA ARG A 38 5.83 1.49 -11.00
C ARG A 38 4.76 2.08 -10.08
N ILE A 39 5.19 2.62 -8.95
CA ILE A 39 4.33 3.34 -8.01
C ILE A 39 4.64 4.84 -8.08
N GLU A 40 3.60 5.64 -8.20
CA GLU A 40 3.65 7.11 -8.14
C GLU A 40 2.86 7.61 -6.90
N GLY A 41 3.31 8.72 -6.31
CA GLY A 41 2.74 9.33 -5.09
C GLY A 41 3.52 9.06 -3.80
N LEU A 42 4.69 8.42 -3.89
CA LEU A 42 5.59 8.12 -2.76
C LEU A 42 6.95 8.82 -2.88
N GLU A 43 7.13 9.63 -3.92
CA GLU A 43 8.36 10.35 -4.21
C GLU A 43 8.70 11.30 -3.05
N THR A 44 9.99 11.46 -2.76
CA THR A 44 10.50 12.37 -1.71
C THR A 44 10.07 12.04 -0.28
N LEU A 45 9.29 10.98 -0.06
CA LEU A 45 8.86 10.57 1.26
C LEU A 45 9.96 9.77 1.98
N ASP A 46 9.93 9.85 3.30
CA ASP A 46 10.69 8.94 4.13
C ASP A 46 10.08 7.53 4.09
N TYR A 47 10.94 6.51 4.08
CA TYR A 47 10.56 5.13 4.32
C TYR A 47 11.49 4.45 5.32
N LEU A 48 10.95 3.42 5.97
CA LEU A 48 11.71 2.47 6.78
C LEU A 48 11.90 1.20 5.97
N ASP A 49 13.15 0.75 5.82
CA ASP A 49 13.48 -0.46 5.08
C ASP A 49 13.59 -1.66 6.02
N ASN A 50 12.65 -2.60 5.92
CA ASN A 50 12.65 -3.81 6.75
C ASN A 50 13.82 -4.75 6.41
N LEU A 51 14.37 -4.67 5.19
CA LEU A 51 15.57 -5.42 4.81
C LEU A 51 16.84 -4.86 5.47
N SER A 52 16.79 -3.58 5.85
CA SER A 52 17.87 -2.84 6.52
C SER A 52 17.55 -2.54 7.98
N GLN A 53 16.88 -3.46 8.70
CA GLN A 53 16.57 -3.33 10.13
C GLN A 53 15.77 -2.06 10.48
N ARG A 54 14.86 -1.64 9.59
CA ARG A 54 14.07 -0.40 9.68
C ARG A 54 14.91 0.88 9.70
N GLU A 55 16.08 0.86 9.07
CA GLU A 55 16.81 2.09 8.81
C GLU A 55 15.92 3.03 7.96
N ARG A 56 16.02 4.33 8.27
CA ARG A 56 15.21 5.38 7.63
C ARG A 56 15.97 5.97 6.47
N PHE A 57 15.31 6.00 5.31
CA PHE A 57 15.80 6.61 4.08
C PHE A 57 14.76 7.57 3.54
N THR A 58 15.16 8.40 2.57
CA THR A 58 14.26 9.28 1.82
C THR A 58 14.27 8.87 0.36
N GLU A 59 13.09 8.63 -0.22
CA GLU A 59 12.94 8.25 -1.62
C GLU A 59 13.44 9.35 -2.55
N GLN A 60 14.27 8.98 -3.52
CA GLN A 60 14.91 9.91 -4.46
C GLN A 60 14.42 9.72 -5.90
N GLY A 61 13.76 8.60 -6.21
CA GLY A 61 13.23 8.35 -7.55
C GLY A 61 11.97 9.15 -7.85
N ASP A 62 11.75 9.42 -9.13
CA ASP A 62 10.50 10.00 -9.65
C ASP A 62 9.31 9.00 -9.58
N ALA A 63 9.60 7.72 -9.36
CA ALA A 63 8.64 6.65 -9.11
C ALA A 63 9.37 5.47 -8.45
N ILE A 64 8.61 4.58 -7.79
CA ILE A 64 9.16 3.34 -7.25
C ILE A 64 9.16 2.27 -8.35
N THR A 65 10.32 1.69 -8.63
CA THR A 65 10.51 0.56 -9.55
C THR A 65 11.15 -0.62 -8.82
N PHE A 66 11.12 -1.81 -9.45
CA PHE A 66 11.47 -3.07 -8.80
C PHE A 66 12.55 -3.81 -9.59
N GLU A 67 13.76 -3.87 -9.04
CA GLU A 67 14.89 -4.64 -9.58
C GLU A 67 15.43 -5.68 -8.58
N SER A 68 14.85 -5.71 -7.38
CA SER A 68 15.23 -6.57 -6.27
C SER A 68 14.07 -6.75 -5.29
N GLU A 69 14.30 -7.50 -4.21
CA GLU A 69 13.39 -7.55 -3.06
C GLU A 69 13.15 -6.15 -2.52
N VAL A 70 11.89 -5.86 -2.18
CA VAL A 70 11.46 -4.61 -1.56
C VAL A 70 10.56 -4.98 -0.39
N ASP A 71 10.85 -4.41 0.78
CA ASP A 71 10.01 -4.49 1.98
C ASP A 71 10.12 -3.15 2.73
N ARG A 72 9.30 -2.18 2.34
CA ARG A 72 9.41 -0.78 2.78
C ARG A 72 8.12 -0.27 3.37
N VAL A 73 8.24 0.52 4.45
CA VAL A 73 7.13 1.27 5.05
C VAL A 73 7.35 2.75 4.79
N TYR A 74 6.62 3.32 3.83
CA TYR A 74 6.58 4.76 3.60
C TYR A 74 5.69 5.42 4.67
N VAL A 75 6.17 6.51 5.26
CA VAL A 75 5.53 7.13 6.44
C VAL A 75 4.94 8.50 6.11
N GLY A 76 3.76 8.79 6.65
CA GLY A 76 3.10 10.09 6.44
C GLY A 76 2.68 10.33 4.99
N CYS A 77 2.29 9.27 4.29
CA CYS A 77 1.95 9.29 2.87
C CYS A 77 0.68 10.09 2.56
N PRO A 78 0.55 10.62 1.33
CA PRO A 78 -0.69 11.25 0.87
C PRO A 78 -1.88 10.28 0.89
N GLY A 79 -3.07 10.84 0.69
CA GLY A 79 -4.32 10.06 0.69
C GLY A 79 -4.54 9.21 -0.56
N VAL A 80 -3.74 9.40 -1.62
CA VAL A 80 -3.90 8.73 -2.91
C VAL A 80 -2.53 8.29 -3.44
N ILE A 81 -2.44 7.04 -3.90
CA ILE A 81 -1.26 6.43 -4.53
C ILE A 81 -1.69 5.78 -5.84
N ALA A 82 -0.85 5.84 -6.87
CA ALA A 82 -1.09 5.19 -8.15
C ALA A 82 -0.09 4.06 -8.40
N VAL A 83 -0.59 2.89 -8.81
CA VAL A 83 0.24 1.76 -9.24
C VAL A 83 -0.01 1.54 -10.71
N LEU A 84 0.95 1.90 -11.54
CA LEU A 84 0.86 1.84 -13.00
C LEU A 84 1.43 0.50 -13.47
N ASP A 85 0.61 -0.25 -14.22
CA ASP A 85 0.97 -1.52 -14.84
C ASP A 85 0.98 -1.33 -16.37
N HIS A 86 2.16 -1.18 -16.95
CA HIS A 86 2.31 -0.91 -18.37
C HIS A 86 1.83 -2.09 -19.23
N GLY A 87 2.18 -3.32 -18.84
CA GLY A 87 1.82 -4.53 -19.58
C GLY A 87 0.31 -4.77 -19.68
N LYS A 88 -0.46 -4.48 -18.61
CA LYS A 88 -1.94 -4.53 -18.64
C LYS A 88 -2.61 -3.23 -19.07
N LYS A 89 -1.86 -2.15 -19.33
CA LYS A 89 -2.38 -0.80 -19.67
C LYS A 89 -3.41 -0.31 -18.66
N ARG A 90 -3.15 -0.58 -17.38
CA ARG A 90 -4.06 -0.32 -16.28
C ARG A 90 -3.32 0.39 -15.15
N THR A 91 -4.04 1.24 -14.44
CA THR A 91 -3.57 1.84 -13.20
C THR A 91 -4.51 1.42 -12.07
N PHE A 92 -3.92 0.97 -10.95
CA PHE A 92 -4.65 0.88 -9.69
C PHE A 92 -4.54 2.21 -8.96
N ILE A 93 -5.67 2.75 -8.52
CA ILE A 93 -5.71 3.94 -7.66
C ILE A 93 -6.08 3.49 -6.25
N VAL A 94 -5.17 3.73 -5.31
CA VAL A 94 -5.31 3.39 -3.89
C VAL A 94 -5.63 4.68 -3.15
N ARG A 95 -6.86 4.84 -2.64
CA ARG A 95 -7.22 5.94 -1.75
C ARG A 95 -7.35 5.44 -0.32
N LYS A 96 -6.82 6.22 0.63
CA LYS A 96 -6.81 5.85 2.04
C LYS A 96 -7.20 6.98 2.97
N GLU A 97 -7.93 6.64 4.03
CA GLU A 97 -8.30 7.53 5.13
C GLU A 97 -8.05 6.83 6.47
N GLY A 98 -7.53 7.55 7.47
CA GLY A 98 -7.22 6.99 8.79
C GLY A 98 -6.01 6.04 8.83
N LEU A 99 -5.29 5.94 7.70
CA LEU A 99 -4.13 5.06 7.47
C LEU A 99 -2.97 5.94 6.96
N PRO A 100 -2.03 6.36 7.82
CA PRO A 100 -0.98 7.31 7.45
C PRO A 100 0.16 6.70 6.62
N ASP A 101 0.32 5.39 6.64
CA ASP A 101 1.49 4.71 6.08
C ASP A 101 1.11 3.92 4.81
N ILE A 102 2.11 3.65 3.97
CA ILE A 102 2.01 2.70 2.85
C ILE A 102 3.11 1.66 2.98
N VAL A 103 2.75 0.38 3.00
CA VAL A 103 3.71 -0.71 2.89
C VAL A 103 3.82 -1.12 1.43
N VAL A 104 5.05 -1.22 0.92
CA VAL A 104 5.34 -1.76 -0.41
C VAL A 104 6.16 -3.01 -0.25
N TRP A 105 5.66 -4.12 -0.80
CA TRP A 105 6.35 -5.40 -0.70
C TRP A 105 6.32 -6.22 -1.98
N ASN A 106 7.49 -6.71 -2.37
CA ASN A 106 7.68 -7.78 -3.35
C ASN A 106 8.86 -8.67 -2.88
N PRO A 107 8.64 -9.99 -2.72
CA PRO A 107 9.65 -10.89 -2.16
C PRO A 107 10.86 -11.13 -3.07
N TRP A 108 10.71 -10.92 -4.38
CA TRP A 108 11.70 -11.31 -5.36
C TRP A 108 12.06 -12.82 -5.33
N GLU A 109 13.03 -13.22 -6.14
CA GLU A 109 13.32 -14.62 -6.41
C GLU A 109 13.72 -15.43 -5.16
N LYS A 110 14.64 -14.90 -4.35
CA LYS A 110 15.22 -15.67 -3.24
C LYS A 110 14.21 -15.91 -2.13
N LYS A 111 13.44 -14.89 -1.74
CA LYS A 111 12.43 -15.02 -0.68
C LYS A 111 11.27 -15.89 -1.13
N SER A 112 10.80 -15.75 -2.37
CA SER A 112 9.68 -16.53 -2.92
C SER A 112 9.91 -18.03 -2.77
N LYS A 113 11.10 -18.52 -3.14
CA LYS A 113 11.48 -19.94 -3.04
C LYS A 113 11.53 -20.50 -1.60
N THR A 114 11.48 -19.63 -0.59
CA THR A 114 11.48 -20.03 0.83
C THR A 114 10.08 -20.06 1.44
N MET A 115 9.08 -19.53 0.74
CA MET A 115 7.70 -19.43 1.21
C MET A 115 6.93 -20.68 0.77
N ALA A 116 6.52 -21.50 1.73
CA ALA A 116 5.87 -22.78 1.45
C ALA A 116 4.48 -22.63 0.79
N ASP A 117 3.86 -21.47 0.93
CA ASP A 117 2.52 -21.12 0.45
C ASP A 117 2.55 -20.14 -0.74
N PHE A 118 3.71 -19.96 -1.39
CA PHE A 118 3.90 -19.01 -2.47
C PHE A 118 4.70 -19.65 -3.62
N GLY A 119 4.29 -19.41 -4.87
CA GLY A 119 4.99 -19.97 -6.02
C GLY A 119 6.38 -19.34 -6.24
N ASP A 120 7.37 -20.14 -6.64
CA ASP A 120 8.75 -19.68 -6.90
C ASP A 120 8.83 -18.45 -7.80
N ASP A 121 7.95 -18.37 -8.80
CA ASP A 121 7.88 -17.28 -9.80
C ASP A 121 6.70 -16.32 -9.57
N GLU A 122 5.89 -16.51 -8.53
CA GLU A 122 4.66 -15.73 -8.30
C GLU A 122 4.94 -14.24 -8.04
N TYR A 123 6.14 -13.92 -7.51
CA TYR A 123 6.59 -12.54 -7.31
C TYR A 123 6.60 -11.70 -8.59
N LYS A 124 6.70 -12.33 -9.76
CA LYS A 124 6.68 -11.63 -11.05
C LYS A 124 5.32 -11.03 -11.35
N GLN A 125 4.24 -11.56 -10.79
CA GLN A 125 2.87 -11.20 -11.14
C GLN A 125 2.09 -10.56 -9.99
N MET A 126 2.79 -10.21 -8.90
CA MET A 126 2.17 -9.57 -7.74
C MET A 126 2.97 -8.37 -7.24
N LEU A 127 2.27 -7.44 -6.62
CA LEU A 127 2.84 -6.36 -5.83
C LEU A 127 1.93 -6.08 -4.64
N CYS A 128 2.47 -6.01 -3.43
CA CYS A 128 1.72 -5.54 -2.27
C CYS A 128 1.85 -4.03 -2.11
N VAL A 129 0.70 -3.36 -1.99
CA VAL A 129 0.60 -1.93 -1.66
C VAL A 129 -0.47 -1.77 -0.59
N ASP A 130 -0.03 -1.65 0.66
CA ASP A 130 -0.92 -1.73 1.81
C ASP A 130 -1.19 -0.36 2.37
N ALA A 131 -2.47 0.01 2.48
CA ALA A 131 -2.86 1.15 3.30
C ALA A 131 -2.76 0.75 4.78
N ALA A 132 -1.92 1.46 5.54
CA ALA A 132 -1.48 1.01 6.86
C ALA A 132 -1.40 2.13 7.92
N ALA A 133 -1.38 1.70 9.17
CA ALA A 133 -1.03 2.45 10.38
C ALA A 133 -0.13 1.54 11.22
N VAL A 134 1.16 1.54 10.90
CA VAL A 134 2.14 0.56 11.42
C VAL A 134 3.38 1.19 12.02
N GLU A 135 3.77 2.40 11.61
CA GLU A 135 4.91 3.07 12.23
C GLU A 135 4.53 3.64 13.60
N ARG A 136 3.37 4.30 13.69
CA ARG A 136 2.81 4.76 14.96
C ARG A 136 1.55 3.99 15.29
N ALA A 137 1.59 3.25 16.39
CA ALA A 137 0.43 2.51 16.88
C ALA A 137 -0.73 3.46 17.17
N ILE A 138 -1.92 3.07 16.73
CA ILE A 138 -3.18 3.73 17.08
C ILE A 138 -3.47 3.41 18.53
N THR A 139 -3.77 4.42 19.35
CA THR A 139 -4.14 4.24 20.76
C THR A 139 -5.55 4.76 20.98
N LEU A 140 -6.43 3.90 21.51
CA LEU A 140 -7.80 4.23 21.84
C LEU A 140 -8.01 4.25 23.35
N LYS A 141 -8.44 5.38 23.90
CA LYS A 141 -8.95 5.49 25.27
C LYS A 141 -10.33 4.82 25.40
N PRO A 142 -10.81 4.53 26.62
CA PRO A 142 -12.15 3.97 26.81
C PRO A 142 -13.24 4.74 26.06
N GLY A 143 -14.04 4.04 25.27
CA GLY A 143 -15.12 4.60 24.47
C GLY A 143 -14.71 5.22 23.13
N GLU A 144 -13.42 5.47 22.88
CA GLU A 144 -12.94 5.97 21.59
C GLU A 144 -13.05 4.92 20.48
N GLU A 145 -13.10 5.40 19.24
CA GLU A 145 -13.18 4.58 18.04
C GLU A 145 -12.21 5.11 16.99
N TRP A 146 -11.60 4.18 16.24
CA TRP A 146 -10.81 4.46 15.05
C TRP A 146 -11.51 3.90 13.82
N THR A 147 -11.36 4.58 12.68
CA THR A 147 -11.83 4.13 11.36
C THR A 147 -10.68 4.18 10.37
N GLY A 148 -10.49 3.10 9.61
CA GLY A 148 -9.59 3.03 8.47
C GLY A 148 -10.35 2.68 7.20
N LYS A 149 -10.15 3.47 6.14
CA LYS A 149 -10.79 3.25 4.84
C LYS A 149 -9.75 3.04 3.75
N LEU A 150 -10.04 2.09 2.87
CA LEU A 150 -9.32 1.84 1.63
C LEU A 150 -10.33 1.84 0.48
N GLU A 151 -10.05 2.59 -0.58
CA GLU A 151 -10.73 2.46 -1.86
C GLU A 151 -9.70 2.06 -2.92
N LEU A 152 -9.98 1.00 -3.65
CA LEU A 152 -9.16 0.50 -4.73
C LEU A 152 -9.94 0.58 -6.03
N SER A 153 -9.47 1.39 -6.97
CA SER A 153 -10.02 1.49 -8.32
C SER A 153 -9.07 0.85 -9.34
N ALA A 154 -9.60 0.11 -10.29
CA ALA A 154 -8.86 -0.34 -11.47
C ALA A 154 -9.32 0.45 -12.70
N VAL A 155 -8.46 1.28 -13.27
CA VAL A 155 -8.79 2.18 -14.39
C VAL A 155 -7.85 1.98 -15.57
N ALA A 156 -8.32 2.26 -16.79
CA ALA A 156 -7.43 2.31 -17.94
C ALA A 156 -6.38 3.42 -17.76
N SER A 157 -5.12 3.16 -18.09
CA SER A 157 -4.04 4.14 -17.87
C SER A 157 -4.25 5.46 -18.63
N THR A 158 -5.00 5.45 -19.74
CA THR A 158 -5.37 6.66 -20.48
C THR A 158 -6.24 7.63 -19.68
N ASN A 159 -6.90 7.15 -18.62
CA ASN A 159 -7.84 7.93 -17.83
C ASN A 159 -7.28 8.25 -16.44
N CYS A 160 -6.01 7.92 -16.15
CA CYS A 160 -5.44 7.99 -14.80
C CYS A 160 -5.56 9.40 -14.17
N SER A 161 -5.27 10.46 -14.93
CA SER A 161 -5.34 11.86 -14.47
C SER A 161 -6.73 12.22 -13.94
N ASP A 162 -7.78 11.79 -14.64
CA ASP A 162 -9.18 12.11 -14.29
C ASP A 162 -9.62 11.46 -12.97
N HIS A 163 -8.89 10.45 -12.51
CA HIS A 163 -9.15 9.78 -11.23
C HIS A 163 -8.28 10.33 -10.10
N LEU A 164 -7.04 10.75 -10.37
CA LEU A 164 -6.19 11.40 -9.36
C LEU A 164 -6.83 12.70 -8.83
N ASP A 165 -7.53 13.44 -9.70
CA ASP A 165 -8.15 14.73 -9.37
C ASP A 165 -9.56 14.63 -8.75
N ARG A 166 -10.14 13.43 -8.63
CA ARG A 166 -11.48 13.28 -8.03
C ARG A 166 -11.40 13.31 -6.50
N PRO A 167 -11.94 14.34 -5.83
CA PRO A 167 -12.13 14.28 -4.38
C PRO A 167 -13.09 13.12 -4.07
N GLY A 168 -12.75 12.32 -3.05
CA GLY A 168 -13.53 11.16 -2.62
C GLY A 168 -15.01 11.52 -2.52
N ARG A 169 -15.88 10.75 -3.17
CA ARG A 169 -17.33 10.95 -3.06
C ARG A 169 -17.71 10.68 -1.61
N LEU A 170 -18.07 11.76 -0.90
CA LEU A 170 -18.72 11.72 0.42
C LEU A 170 -20.06 11.00 0.37
#